data_AF-A0A920TJI9-F1
#
_entry.id   AF-A0A920TJI9-F1
#
_cell.length_a   1.000
_cell.length_b   1.000
_cell.length_c   1.000
_cell.angle_alpha   90.00
_cell.angle_beta   90.00
_cell.angle_gamma   90.00
#
_symmetry.space_group_name_H-M   'P 1'
#
loop_
_entity.id
_entity.type
_entity.pdbx_description
1 polymer ?
#
loop_
_entity_poly.entity_id
_entity_poly.type
_entity_poly.pdbx_seq_one_letter_code
_entity_poly.pdbx_strand_id
1 'polypeptide(L)'
;MFGTLIDSVQITILDTTYSGTPAYVEIPSSYPGEIMVVSGGGLESTQICARVFDENGVLVNEPVNVTFTLGPNIPSGANLNNAGISDSTFTADGEACVSINSGTGPGPIRVTATVLTDSGEVITATATPVIIATGPPYYLEPDYNPQETEPIGGGFYLTEAAAIVYDRWYNPVSDSTYVYWSMEPNPLEVDTVIDAFVQGVSFTGNENLNGDNFPGVAYTTITYSTDAIGDLGLVTALTFGTNGDTIMARINEDEGEAIMFFVPGQLALGSPTQYWDFSTMGSGADIQVTATLIDYYGNAVSGADVMLTATGAAGIYYPVVPVEDNIAPTNDDGQVTFIVRYDQGICAPIPNSDPLLYEDFTSTIVAYLLIPQQITSDPLEILFVRTYQP
;
A
#
# COMPACT_ATOMS: atom_id res chain seq x y z
N MET A 1 -7.75 111.64 -4.56
CA MET A 1 -7.06 110.39 -4.89
C MET A 1 -7.90 109.28 -4.25
N PHE A 2 -8.63 108.50 -5.04
CA PHE A 2 -9.37 107.33 -4.54
C PHE A 2 -8.83 106.12 -5.30
N GLY A 3 -8.06 105.29 -4.60
CA GLY A 3 -7.50 104.07 -5.15
C GLY A 3 -8.52 102.95 -5.05
N THR A 4 -8.68 102.20 -6.14
CA THR A 4 -9.45 100.96 -6.16
C THR A 4 -8.63 99.88 -5.45
N LEU A 5 -9.18 99.31 -4.38
CA LEU A 5 -8.65 98.09 -3.75
C LEU A 5 -9.23 96.89 -4.51
N ILE A 6 -8.34 96.07 -5.07
CA ILE A 6 -8.69 94.74 -5.57
C ILE A 6 -8.08 93.76 -4.57
N ASP A 7 -8.94 93.00 -3.92
CA ASP A 7 -8.57 91.84 -3.10
C ASP A 7 -8.69 90.60 -3.98
N SER A 8 -7.61 89.83 -4.10
CA SER A 8 -7.62 88.56 -4.83
C SER A 8 -7.43 87.43 -3.84
N VAL A 9 -8.51 86.71 -3.55
CA VAL A 9 -8.46 85.45 -2.82
C VAL A 9 -8.07 84.35 -3.79
N GLN A 10 -6.93 83.70 -3.55
CA GLN A 10 -6.60 82.42 -4.17
C GLN A 10 -7.37 81.32 -3.46
N ILE A 11 -8.37 80.75 -4.14
CA ILE A 11 -9.06 79.54 -3.70
C ILE A 11 -8.36 78.35 -4.35
N THR A 12 -7.63 77.58 -3.56
CA THR A 12 -7.14 76.26 -3.98
C THR A 12 -8.23 75.24 -3.70
N ILE A 13 -8.79 74.65 -4.75
CA ILE A 13 -9.64 73.46 -4.62
C ILE A 13 -8.69 72.27 -4.56
N LEU A 14 -8.48 71.73 -3.36
CA LEU A 14 -7.84 70.41 -3.20
C LEU A 14 -8.89 69.36 -3.55
N ASP A 15 -8.71 68.72 -4.70
CA ASP A 15 -9.45 67.50 -5.02
C ASP A 15 -8.90 66.36 -4.16
N THR A 16 -9.62 66.02 -3.10
CA THR A 16 -9.27 64.91 -2.20
C THR A 16 -9.54 63.55 -2.84
N THR A 17 -9.98 63.48 -4.10
CA THR A 17 -10.09 62.24 -4.88
C THR A 17 -8.84 61.96 -5.72
N TYR A 18 -7.82 62.84 -5.67
CA TYR A 18 -6.54 62.60 -6.33
C TYR A 18 -5.72 61.55 -5.58
N SER A 19 -5.98 60.29 -5.91
CA SER A 19 -5.21 59.11 -5.48
C SER A 19 -4.11 58.83 -6.50
N GLY A 20 -3.00 59.57 -6.42
CA GLY A 20 -1.99 59.59 -7.48
C GLY A 20 -0.72 58.76 -7.21
N THR A 21 -0.27 58.70 -5.96
CA THR A 21 1.01 58.06 -5.64
C THR A 21 0.79 56.71 -4.95
N PRO A 22 1.26 55.60 -5.53
CA PRO A 22 1.24 54.29 -4.87
C PRO A 22 2.03 54.32 -3.56
N ALA A 23 1.39 53.87 -2.48
CA ALA A 23 2.00 53.75 -1.14
C ALA A 23 2.14 52.30 -0.70
N TYR A 24 1.15 51.45 -0.98
CA TYR A 24 1.22 50.02 -0.70
C TYR A 24 0.39 49.21 -1.69
N VAL A 25 0.65 47.90 -1.72
CA VAL A 25 -0.05 46.94 -2.56
C VAL A 25 -0.59 45.81 -1.69
N GLU A 26 -1.75 45.26 -2.04
CA GLU A 26 -2.36 44.11 -1.38
C GLU A 26 -2.73 43.05 -2.41
N ILE A 27 -2.63 41.77 -2.04
CA ILE A 27 -3.07 40.65 -2.86
C ILE A 27 -4.22 39.95 -2.11
N PRO A 28 -5.49 40.16 -2.51
CA PRO A 28 -6.61 39.41 -1.96
C PRO A 28 -6.53 37.91 -2.32
N SER A 29 -7.31 37.09 -1.61
CA SER A 29 -7.53 35.70 -1.99
C SER A 29 -8.16 35.60 -3.38
N SER A 30 -7.78 34.58 -4.14
CA SER A 30 -8.40 34.30 -5.43
C SER A 30 -9.77 33.61 -5.25
N TYR A 31 -10.62 33.70 -6.27
CA TYR A 31 -11.88 32.98 -6.33
C TYR A 31 -12.04 32.35 -7.74
N PRO A 32 -12.03 31.00 -7.85
CA PRO A 32 -11.85 30.03 -6.76
C PRO A 32 -10.44 30.10 -6.14
N GLY A 33 -10.35 29.79 -4.84
CA GLY A 33 -9.08 29.73 -4.09
C GLY A 33 -8.33 28.39 -4.22
N GLU A 34 -8.95 27.43 -4.89
CA GLU A 34 -8.39 26.12 -5.20
C GLU A 34 -8.72 25.79 -6.66
N ILE A 35 -7.71 25.32 -7.39
CA ILE A 35 -7.80 24.81 -8.76
C ILE A 35 -7.11 23.45 -8.81
N MET A 36 -7.33 22.65 -9.84
CA MET A 36 -6.67 21.35 -10.03
C MET A 36 -5.50 21.45 -10.99
N VAL A 37 -4.62 20.45 -10.96
CA VAL A 37 -3.61 20.22 -12.01
C VAL A 37 -4.26 20.15 -13.40
N VAL A 38 -3.47 20.46 -14.43
CA VAL A 38 -3.91 20.44 -15.84
C VAL A 38 -4.51 19.09 -16.21
N SER A 39 -5.63 19.07 -16.94
CA SER A 39 -6.40 17.87 -17.24
C SER A 39 -6.82 17.04 -16.00
N GLY A 40 -6.96 17.71 -14.85
CA GLY A 40 -7.44 17.13 -13.59
C GLY A 40 -8.96 17.13 -13.44
N GLY A 41 -9.72 17.43 -14.49
CA GLY A 41 -11.19 17.34 -14.49
C GLY A 41 -11.94 18.47 -13.77
N GLY A 42 -11.23 19.37 -13.08
CA GLY A 42 -11.77 20.56 -12.44
C GLY A 42 -11.41 21.87 -13.16
N LEU A 43 -11.50 23.00 -12.43
CA LEU A 43 -10.96 24.28 -12.90
C LEU A 43 -9.44 24.23 -12.84
N GLU A 44 -8.78 24.61 -13.93
CA GLU A 44 -7.32 24.53 -14.08
C GLU A 44 -6.65 25.90 -14.01
N SER A 45 -7.45 26.97 -13.86
CA SER A 45 -6.98 28.35 -13.76
C SER A 45 -7.92 29.21 -12.92
N THR A 46 -7.35 30.28 -12.35
CA THR A 46 -8.09 31.32 -11.61
C THR A 46 -7.40 32.67 -11.84
N GLN A 47 -7.98 33.76 -11.34
CA GLN A 47 -7.37 35.08 -11.38
C GLN A 47 -6.73 35.44 -10.04
N ILE A 48 -5.53 36.00 -10.11
CA ILE A 48 -4.85 36.65 -9.00
C ILE A 48 -4.84 38.15 -9.28
N CYS A 49 -5.34 38.93 -8.33
CA CYS A 49 -5.36 40.38 -8.45
C CYS A 49 -4.44 41.02 -7.41
N ALA A 50 -3.90 42.20 -7.74
CA ALA A 50 -3.21 43.08 -6.82
C ALA A 50 -3.90 44.44 -6.82
N ARG A 51 -4.12 44.99 -5.63
CA ARG A 51 -4.75 46.29 -5.40
C ARG A 51 -3.70 47.28 -4.93
N VAL A 52 -3.60 48.40 -5.62
CA VAL A 52 -2.63 49.45 -5.34
C VAL A 52 -3.33 50.61 -4.65
N PHE A 53 -2.86 50.96 -3.45
CA PHE A 53 -3.45 52.00 -2.62
C PHE A 53 -2.47 53.15 -2.40
N ASP A 54 -3.01 54.34 -2.21
CA ASP A 54 -2.28 55.53 -1.76
C ASP A 54 -2.11 55.56 -0.22
N GLU A 55 -1.45 56.61 0.30
CA GLU A 55 -1.21 56.78 1.74
C GLU A 55 -2.50 56.95 2.56
N ASN A 56 -3.62 57.31 1.92
CA ASN A 56 -4.92 57.47 2.57
C ASN A 56 -5.76 56.18 2.53
N GLY A 57 -5.23 55.10 1.92
CA GLY A 57 -5.92 53.82 1.77
C GLY A 57 -6.99 53.82 0.67
N VAL A 58 -6.90 54.73 -0.30
CA VAL A 58 -7.77 54.77 -1.49
C VAL A 58 -7.05 54.12 -2.66
N LEU A 59 -7.80 53.41 -3.51
CA LEU A 59 -7.27 52.81 -4.74
C LEU A 59 -6.72 53.89 -5.68
N VAL A 60 -5.49 53.70 -6.15
CA VAL A 60 -4.84 54.59 -7.11
C VAL A 60 -5.59 54.54 -8.43
N ASN A 61 -6.11 55.68 -8.88
CA ASN A 61 -6.96 55.76 -10.07
C ASN A 61 -6.17 55.87 -11.38
N GLU A 62 -4.88 56.24 -11.31
CA GLU A 62 -3.98 56.24 -12.46
C GLU A 62 -3.46 54.82 -12.77
N PRO A 63 -3.24 54.46 -14.05
CA PRO A 63 -2.69 53.16 -14.40
C PRO A 63 -1.26 52.96 -13.86
N VAL A 64 -1.11 51.96 -12.99
CA VAL A 64 0.16 51.56 -12.37
C VAL A 64 0.55 50.19 -12.89
N ASN A 65 1.79 50.02 -13.36
CA ASN A 65 2.27 48.70 -13.78
C ASN A 65 2.59 47.84 -12.56
N VAL A 66 1.94 46.68 -12.44
CA VAL A 66 2.19 45.69 -11.40
C VAL A 66 2.88 44.49 -12.03
N THR A 67 4.03 44.10 -11.49
CA THR A 67 4.75 42.87 -11.87
C THR A 67 4.47 41.78 -10.85
N PHE A 68 3.91 40.67 -11.31
CA PHE A 68 3.65 39.47 -10.52
C PHE A 68 4.78 38.47 -10.74
N THR A 69 5.28 37.87 -9.66
CA THR A 69 6.30 36.81 -9.72
C THR A 69 5.92 35.65 -8.81
N LEU A 70 5.94 34.43 -9.34
CA LEU A 70 5.70 33.20 -8.58
C LEU A 70 6.96 32.79 -7.78
N GLY A 71 6.75 32.24 -6.58
CA GLY A 71 7.78 31.54 -5.80
C GLY A 71 8.04 32.10 -4.38
N PRO A 72 8.99 31.50 -3.64
CA PRO A 72 9.74 30.28 -3.97
C PRO A 72 8.88 29.01 -3.99
N ASN A 73 9.39 27.91 -4.59
CA ASN A 73 8.75 26.59 -4.75
C ASN A 73 7.48 26.60 -5.60
N ILE A 74 7.65 26.77 -6.91
CA ILE A 74 6.55 26.83 -7.87
C ILE A 74 6.13 25.40 -8.22
N PRO A 75 4.84 25.03 -8.08
CA PRO A 75 4.32 23.77 -8.57
C PRO A 75 4.65 23.55 -10.06
N SER A 76 5.04 22.32 -10.41
CA SER A 76 5.55 22.00 -11.76
C SER A 76 4.58 22.46 -12.85
N GLY A 77 5.06 23.29 -13.79
CA GLY A 77 4.30 23.78 -14.94
C GLY A 77 3.36 24.97 -14.67
N ALA A 78 3.21 25.42 -13.43
CA ALA A 78 2.36 26.58 -13.12
C ALA A 78 2.93 27.87 -13.75
N ASN A 79 2.05 28.71 -14.28
CA ASN A 79 2.45 29.91 -15.00
C ASN A 79 1.41 31.04 -14.94
N LEU A 80 1.87 32.28 -15.12
CA LEU A 80 1.04 33.47 -15.26
C LEU A 80 0.80 33.75 -16.75
N ASN A 81 -0.47 33.86 -17.16
CA ASN A 81 -0.90 34.24 -18.51
C ASN A 81 -0.23 33.46 -19.66
N ASN A 82 0.21 32.22 -19.42
CA ASN A 82 1.02 31.43 -20.38
C ASN A 82 2.37 32.06 -20.74
N ALA A 83 2.85 33.01 -19.94
CA ALA A 83 4.11 33.75 -20.14
C ALA A 83 5.26 33.23 -19.26
N GLY A 84 4.99 32.37 -18.28
CA GLY A 84 5.99 31.78 -17.38
C GLY A 84 5.76 32.16 -15.91
N ILE A 85 6.84 32.32 -15.14
CA ILE A 85 6.74 32.55 -13.68
C ILE A 85 6.60 34.04 -13.30
N SER A 86 6.70 34.93 -14.28
CA SER A 86 6.64 36.37 -14.07
C SER A 86 5.89 37.01 -15.22
N ASP A 87 4.95 37.90 -14.90
CA ASP A 87 4.20 38.68 -15.88
C ASP A 87 3.78 40.02 -15.27
N SER A 88 3.44 41.01 -16.10
CA SER A 88 3.06 42.34 -15.64
C SER A 88 1.84 42.87 -16.37
N THR A 89 1.01 43.63 -15.66
CA THR A 89 -0.15 44.33 -16.24
C THR A 89 -0.41 45.63 -15.52
N PHE A 90 -1.08 46.55 -16.20
CA PHE A 90 -1.48 47.83 -15.62
C PHE A 90 -2.76 47.68 -14.79
N THR A 91 -2.87 48.44 -13.70
CA THR A 91 -4.11 48.57 -12.95
C THR A 91 -5.21 49.22 -13.80
N ALA A 92 -6.44 48.76 -13.60
CA ALA A 92 -7.67 49.45 -13.96
C ALA A 92 -8.40 49.78 -12.65
N ASP A 93 -8.63 51.07 -12.39
CA ASP A 93 -9.22 51.56 -11.12
C ASP A 93 -8.48 51.03 -9.87
N GLY A 94 -7.15 50.96 -9.94
CA GLY A 94 -6.29 50.51 -8.85
C GLY A 94 -6.15 49.00 -8.69
N GLU A 95 -6.77 48.18 -9.54
CA GLU A 95 -6.65 46.72 -9.52
C GLU A 95 -6.02 46.17 -10.80
N ALA A 96 -4.99 45.34 -10.66
CA ALA A 96 -4.32 44.63 -11.74
C ALA A 96 -4.50 43.13 -11.54
N CYS A 97 -4.91 42.38 -12.57
CA CYS A 97 -5.14 40.94 -12.46
C CYS A 97 -4.39 40.15 -13.53
N VAL A 98 -3.87 38.99 -13.13
CA VAL A 98 -3.23 37.99 -14.01
C VAL A 98 -3.91 36.64 -13.83
N SER A 99 -3.99 35.85 -14.91
CA SER A 99 -4.45 34.47 -14.84
C SER A 99 -3.32 33.58 -14.36
N ILE A 100 -3.55 32.81 -13.31
CA ILE A 100 -2.68 31.71 -12.91
C ILE A 100 -3.23 30.44 -13.55
N ASN A 101 -2.39 29.74 -14.31
CA ASN A 101 -2.69 28.45 -14.91
C ASN A 101 -1.91 27.38 -14.17
N SER A 102 -2.60 26.28 -13.84
CA SER A 102 -1.99 25.11 -13.23
C SER A 102 -1.05 24.38 -14.21
N GLY A 103 -0.18 23.55 -13.64
CA GLY A 103 0.64 22.60 -14.39
C GLY A 103 0.38 21.17 -13.91
N THR A 104 1.42 20.34 -13.91
CA THR A 104 1.32 18.91 -13.57
C THR A 104 1.54 18.62 -12.09
N GLY A 105 2.06 19.58 -11.31
CA GLY A 105 2.34 19.39 -9.89
C GLY A 105 1.34 20.14 -8.99
N PRO A 106 0.92 19.55 -7.86
CA PRO A 106 0.11 20.23 -6.86
C PRO A 106 0.96 21.14 -5.97
N GLY A 107 0.30 22.01 -5.23
CA GLY A 107 0.91 22.82 -4.18
C GLY A 107 0.38 24.25 -4.10
N PRO A 108 0.77 24.98 -3.04
CA PRO A 108 0.41 26.38 -2.88
C PRO A 108 1.11 27.26 -3.92
N ILE A 109 0.41 28.23 -4.48
CA ILE A 109 1.00 29.26 -5.33
C ILE A 109 1.31 30.49 -4.48
N ARG A 110 2.59 30.69 -4.18
CA ARG A 110 3.08 31.93 -3.61
C ARG A 110 3.35 32.95 -4.72
N VAL A 111 2.79 34.14 -4.60
CA VAL A 111 2.96 35.24 -5.56
C VAL A 111 3.48 36.49 -4.87
N THR A 112 4.37 37.20 -5.52
CA THR A 112 4.84 38.53 -5.12
C THR A 112 4.43 39.55 -6.16
N ALA A 113 3.62 40.53 -5.78
CA ALA A 113 3.29 41.69 -6.59
C ALA A 113 4.31 42.81 -6.27
N THR A 114 4.86 43.43 -7.31
CA THR A 114 5.86 44.49 -7.23
C THR A 114 5.41 45.68 -8.04
N VAL A 115 5.52 46.87 -7.47
CA VAL A 115 5.28 48.15 -8.15
C VAL A 115 6.52 49.02 -7.99
N LEU A 116 7.01 49.57 -9.11
CA LEU A 116 8.02 50.63 -9.12
C LEU A 116 7.30 51.97 -9.20
N THR A 117 7.42 52.78 -8.17
CA THR A 117 6.85 54.13 -8.13
C THR A 117 7.68 55.10 -8.97
N ASP A 118 7.10 56.25 -9.30
CA ASP A 118 7.79 57.31 -10.06
C ASP A 118 9.00 57.92 -9.32
N SER A 119 9.04 57.78 -7.98
CA SER A 119 10.18 58.21 -7.16
C SER A 119 11.35 57.23 -7.21
N GLY A 120 11.16 56.06 -7.82
CA GLY A 120 12.12 54.95 -7.85
C GLY A 120 12.02 54.00 -6.64
N GLU A 121 11.06 54.20 -5.75
CA GLU A 121 10.77 53.29 -4.64
C GLU A 121 10.06 52.03 -5.15
N VAL A 122 10.40 50.87 -4.55
CA VAL A 122 9.79 49.58 -4.86
C VAL A 122 8.90 49.15 -3.71
N ILE A 123 7.59 49.06 -3.96
CA ILE A 123 6.61 48.52 -3.01
C ILE A 123 6.23 47.10 -3.42
N THR A 124 6.04 46.22 -2.43
CA THR A 124 5.77 44.80 -2.67
C THR A 124 4.74 44.23 -1.71
N ALA A 125 4.02 43.20 -2.16
CA ALA A 125 3.24 42.31 -1.30
C ALA A 125 3.45 40.87 -1.73
N THR A 126 3.42 39.96 -0.77
CA THR A 126 3.51 38.52 -1.02
C THR A 126 2.34 37.81 -0.36
N ALA A 127 1.67 36.95 -1.11
CA ALA A 127 0.53 36.16 -0.61
C ALA A 127 0.52 34.76 -1.22
N THR A 128 -0.35 33.88 -0.68
CA THR A 128 -0.65 32.57 -1.25
C THR A 128 -2.14 32.53 -1.62
N PRO A 129 -2.53 33.14 -2.76
CA PRO A 129 -3.94 33.36 -3.07
C PRO A 129 -4.66 32.12 -3.61
N VAL A 130 -3.93 31.10 -4.09
CA VAL A 130 -4.49 29.88 -4.69
C VAL A 130 -3.67 28.64 -4.31
N ILE A 131 -4.33 27.49 -4.22
CA ILE A 131 -3.73 26.16 -4.09
C ILE A 131 -4.04 25.36 -5.37
N ILE A 132 -3.05 24.64 -5.91
CA ILE A 132 -3.25 23.63 -6.95
C ILE A 132 -3.41 22.27 -6.26
N ALA A 133 -4.57 21.67 -6.36
CA ALA A 133 -4.87 20.32 -5.91
C ALA A 133 -4.48 19.28 -6.97
N THR A 134 -4.24 18.06 -6.52
CA THR A 134 -4.11 16.87 -7.39
C THR A 134 -5.41 16.57 -8.13
N GLY A 135 -5.31 15.84 -9.24
CA GLY A 135 -6.46 15.38 -10.01
C GLY A 135 -7.18 14.19 -9.37
N PRO A 136 -8.28 13.73 -9.99
CA PRO A 136 -8.96 12.50 -9.61
C PRO A 136 -8.08 11.28 -9.90
N PRO A 137 -8.44 10.10 -9.35
CA PRO A 137 -7.78 8.84 -9.65
C PRO A 137 -7.62 8.60 -11.15
N TYR A 138 -6.45 8.08 -11.52
CA TYR A 138 -6.14 7.63 -12.87
C TYR A 138 -5.37 6.30 -12.84
N TYR A 139 -4.50 6.13 -11.86
CA TYR A 139 -3.79 4.88 -11.58
C TYR A 139 -4.18 4.35 -10.20
N LEU A 140 -4.23 3.02 -10.09
CA LEU A 140 -4.53 2.27 -8.88
C LEU A 140 -3.60 1.06 -8.83
N GLU A 141 -2.82 0.94 -7.77
CA GLU A 141 -1.87 -0.16 -7.58
C GLU A 141 -2.10 -0.80 -6.19
N PRO A 142 -2.83 -1.93 -6.12
CA PRO A 142 -3.08 -2.65 -4.88
C PRO A 142 -2.03 -3.74 -4.64
N ASP A 143 -1.66 -3.95 -3.38
CA ASP A 143 -0.73 -4.98 -2.95
C ASP A 143 -0.99 -5.43 -1.50
N TYR A 144 -0.39 -6.55 -1.09
CA TYR A 144 -0.49 -7.09 0.26
C TYR A 144 0.80 -7.85 0.65
N ASN A 145 1.07 -7.96 1.94
CA ASN A 145 2.16 -8.78 2.44
C ASN A 145 1.62 -9.90 3.34
N PRO A 146 1.55 -11.16 2.87
CA PRO A 146 1.03 -12.26 3.69
C PRO A 146 1.91 -12.54 4.91
N GLN A 147 3.20 -12.18 4.89
CA GLN A 147 4.11 -12.39 6.02
C GLN A 147 3.84 -11.46 7.22
N GLU A 148 3.04 -10.41 7.03
CA GLU A 148 2.62 -9.46 8.07
C GLU A 148 1.25 -9.81 8.67
N THR A 149 0.80 -11.06 8.50
CA THR A 149 -0.44 -11.54 9.12
C THR A 149 -0.30 -11.63 10.64
N GLU A 150 -1.30 -11.14 11.36
CA GLU A 150 -1.41 -11.24 12.82
C GLU A 150 -2.66 -12.00 13.31
N PRO A 151 -2.57 -12.71 14.46
CA PRO A 151 -3.72 -13.29 15.14
C PRO A 151 -4.53 -12.21 15.87
N ILE A 152 -5.85 -12.10 15.61
CA ILE A 152 -6.72 -11.04 16.19
C ILE A 152 -7.67 -11.53 17.30
N GLY A 153 -7.59 -12.81 17.64
CA GLY A 153 -8.41 -13.48 18.65
C GLY A 153 -9.61 -14.19 18.04
N GLY A 154 -10.27 -15.04 18.83
CA GLY A 154 -11.47 -15.76 18.40
C GLY A 154 -11.26 -16.82 17.31
N GLY A 155 -10.02 -17.19 17.00
CA GLY A 155 -9.69 -18.12 15.91
C GLY A 155 -9.51 -17.45 14.54
N PHE A 156 -9.36 -16.12 14.51
CA PHE A 156 -9.23 -15.35 13.27
C PHE A 156 -7.85 -14.71 13.12
N TYR A 157 -7.49 -14.50 11.86
CA TYR A 157 -6.27 -13.87 11.41
C TYR A 157 -6.60 -12.64 10.57
N LEU A 158 -5.65 -11.70 10.54
CA LEU A 158 -5.78 -10.45 9.81
C LEU A 158 -4.50 -10.20 9.02
N THR A 159 -4.65 -9.94 7.72
CA THR A 159 -3.55 -9.51 6.84
C THR A 159 -3.89 -8.14 6.28
N GLU A 160 -2.97 -7.19 6.37
CA GLU A 160 -3.14 -5.88 5.74
C GLU A 160 -2.92 -5.96 4.22
N ALA A 161 -3.76 -5.24 3.49
CA ALA A 161 -3.55 -4.93 2.09
C ALA A 161 -3.69 -3.41 1.89
N ALA A 162 -3.08 -2.87 0.85
CA ALA A 162 -3.10 -1.43 0.58
C ALA A 162 -3.23 -1.18 -0.91
N ALA A 163 -3.78 -0.04 -1.29
CA ALA A 163 -3.76 0.44 -2.67
C ALA A 163 -3.21 1.86 -2.72
N ILE A 164 -2.27 2.09 -3.62
CA ILE A 164 -1.80 3.43 -3.91
C ILE A 164 -2.58 3.99 -5.08
N VAL A 165 -3.07 5.22 -4.91
CA VAL A 165 -3.95 5.89 -5.86
C VAL A 165 -3.31 7.19 -6.31
N TYR A 166 -3.13 7.35 -7.63
CA TYR A 166 -2.48 8.51 -8.20
C TYR A 166 -3.28 9.11 -9.35
N ASP A 167 -3.14 10.42 -9.54
CA ASP A 167 -3.68 11.11 -10.71
C ASP A 167 -2.87 10.81 -11.98
N ARG A 168 -3.32 11.36 -13.12
CA ARG A 168 -2.68 11.16 -14.43
C ARG A 168 -1.23 11.64 -14.52
N TRP A 169 -0.78 12.45 -13.57
CA TRP A 169 0.57 13.00 -13.47
C TRP A 169 1.38 12.34 -12.37
N TYR A 170 0.90 11.23 -11.82
CA TYR A 170 1.53 10.48 -10.73
C TYR A 170 1.64 11.27 -9.40
N ASN A 171 0.76 12.25 -9.20
CA ASN A 171 0.61 12.83 -7.87
C ASN A 171 -0.31 11.94 -7.02
N PRO A 172 -0.02 11.74 -5.73
CA PRO A 172 -0.95 11.09 -4.81
C PRO A 172 -2.28 11.85 -4.83
N VAL A 173 -3.39 11.14 -5.01
CA VAL A 173 -4.72 11.77 -4.98
C VAL A 173 -5.04 12.27 -3.57
N SER A 174 -5.96 13.23 -3.48
CA SER A 174 -6.37 13.80 -2.18
C SER A 174 -6.88 12.72 -1.25
N ASP A 175 -6.65 12.91 0.04
CA ASP A 175 -7.18 12.06 1.09
C ASP A 175 -8.72 11.99 1.03
N SER A 176 -9.28 10.94 1.60
CA SER A 176 -10.71 10.61 1.54
C SER A 176 -11.24 10.26 0.15
N THR A 177 -10.36 9.87 -0.79
CA THR A 177 -10.77 9.22 -2.05
C THR A 177 -11.06 7.75 -1.76
N TYR A 178 -12.30 7.30 -2.00
CA TYR A 178 -12.72 5.93 -1.69
C TYR A 178 -12.09 4.88 -2.60
N VAL A 179 -11.70 3.76 -1.98
CA VAL A 179 -11.33 2.52 -2.65
C VAL A 179 -12.26 1.42 -2.16
N TYR A 180 -12.86 0.71 -3.09
CA TYR A 180 -13.75 -0.42 -2.85
C TYR A 180 -13.00 -1.71 -3.09
N TRP A 181 -13.21 -2.67 -2.20
CA TRP A 181 -12.52 -3.94 -2.22
C TRP A 181 -13.52 -5.08 -2.36
N SER A 182 -13.11 -6.11 -3.08
CA SER A 182 -13.86 -7.34 -3.22
C SER A 182 -12.91 -8.52 -3.18
N MET A 183 -13.41 -9.63 -2.64
CA MET A 183 -12.73 -10.91 -2.61
C MET A 183 -13.68 -11.96 -3.18
N GLU A 184 -13.18 -12.79 -4.08
CA GLU A 184 -13.86 -13.96 -4.63
C GLU A 184 -12.97 -15.20 -4.47
N PRO A 185 -13.51 -16.41 -4.30
CA PRO A 185 -12.70 -17.62 -4.26
C PRO A 185 -11.99 -17.83 -5.60
N ASN A 186 -10.78 -18.39 -5.58
CA ASN A 186 -10.07 -18.72 -6.82
C ASN A 186 -10.82 -19.84 -7.56
N PRO A 187 -11.28 -19.63 -8.81
CA PRO A 187 -12.09 -20.62 -9.54
C PRO A 187 -11.30 -21.87 -9.97
N LEU A 188 -9.98 -21.86 -9.81
CA LEU A 188 -9.13 -23.02 -10.05
C LEU A 188 -9.04 -23.95 -8.84
N GLU A 189 -9.43 -23.47 -7.66
CA GLU A 189 -9.51 -24.29 -6.46
C GLU A 189 -10.74 -25.21 -6.52
N VAL A 190 -10.61 -26.37 -5.88
CA VAL A 190 -11.70 -27.35 -5.82
C VAL A 190 -12.86 -26.82 -4.98
N ASP A 191 -12.56 -25.94 -4.00
CA ASP A 191 -13.56 -25.23 -3.23
C ASP A 191 -13.94 -23.90 -3.91
N THR A 192 -15.25 -23.69 -4.01
CA THR A 192 -15.85 -22.46 -4.57
C THR A 192 -16.37 -21.55 -3.46
N VAL A 193 -16.03 -21.84 -2.22
CA VAL A 193 -16.28 -21.05 -1.02
C VAL A 193 -14.92 -20.84 -0.34
N ILE A 194 -14.75 -19.68 0.27
CA ILE A 194 -13.57 -19.37 1.06
C ILE A 194 -14.02 -18.75 2.38
N ASP A 195 -13.49 -19.23 3.51
CA ASP A 195 -13.79 -18.71 4.84
C ASP A 195 -12.91 -17.49 5.18
N ALA A 196 -12.90 -16.55 4.23
CA ALA A 196 -12.17 -15.30 4.26
C ALA A 196 -12.99 -14.16 3.64
N PHE A 197 -12.71 -12.93 4.03
CA PHE A 197 -13.24 -11.74 3.37
C PHE A 197 -12.25 -10.57 3.44
N VAL A 198 -12.36 -9.66 2.48
CA VAL A 198 -11.69 -8.36 2.52
C VAL A 198 -12.65 -7.29 3.04
N GLN A 199 -12.16 -6.37 3.86
CA GLN A 199 -12.93 -5.19 4.26
C GLN A 199 -13.25 -4.35 3.02
N GLY A 200 -14.55 -4.28 2.68
CA GLY A 200 -14.98 -3.83 1.35
C GLY A 200 -14.81 -2.34 1.03
N VAL A 201 -14.44 -1.50 2.01
CA VAL A 201 -14.31 -0.05 1.82
C VAL A 201 -13.14 0.49 2.62
N SER A 202 -12.28 1.26 1.94
CA SER A 202 -11.28 2.14 2.54
C SER A 202 -11.21 3.47 1.79
N PHE A 203 -10.29 4.35 2.18
CA PHE A 203 -10.09 5.64 1.53
C PHE A 203 -8.64 6.09 1.66
N THR A 204 -8.14 6.86 0.70
CA THR A 204 -6.77 7.39 0.76
C THR A 204 -6.53 8.21 2.02
N GLY A 205 -5.40 7.98 2.70
CA GLY A 205 -5.05 8.62 3.96
C GLY A 205 -5.75 8.04 5.20
N ASN A 206 -6.41 6.87 5.10
CA ASN A 206 -6.85 6.14 6.28
C ASN A 206 -5.67 5.52 7.05
N GLU A 207 -5.91 5.14 8.30
CA GLU A 207 -4.91 4.49 9.14
C GLU A 207 -4.68 3.03 8.72
N ASN A 208 -3.42 2.60 8.75
CA ASN A 208 -2.99 1.21 8.66
C ASN A 208 -3.10 0.50 10.04
N LEU A 209 -2.76 -0.78 10.13
CA LEU A 209 -2.79 -1.57 11.37
C LEU A 209 -1.90 -1.01 12.49
N ASN A 210 -0.83 -0.28 12.13
CA ASN A 210 0.06 0.37 13.10
C ASN A 210 -0.46 1.74 13.58
N GLY A 211 -1.57 2.22 13.03
CA GLY A 211 -2.13 3.56 13.32
C GLY A 211 -1.44 4.70 12.55
N ASP A 212 -0.61 4.38 11.56
CA ASP A 212 0.02 5.35 10.66
C ASP A 212 -0.87 5.61 9.43
N ASN A 213 -0.72 6.78 8.80
CA ASN A 213 -1.35 7.09 7.53
C ASN A 213 -0.34 7.66 6.53
N PHE A 214 -0.60 7.44 5.24
CA PHE A 214 0.24 7.90 4.15
C PHE A 214 -0.63 8.50 3.04
N PRO A 215 -0.34 9.74 2.57
CA PRO A 215 -1.13 10.38 1.52
C PRO A 215 -1.21 9.55 0.24
N GLY A 216 -2.42 9.46 -0.33
CA GLY A 216 -2.69 8.68 -1.53
C GLY A 216 -2.67 7.16 -1.37
N VAL A 217 -2.47 6.63 -0.16
CA VAL A 217 -2.54 5.20 0.13
C VAL A 217 -3.83 4.89 0.88
N ALA A 218 -4.56 3.87 0.44
CA ALA A 218 -5.77 3.37 1.07
C ALA A 218 -5.54 1.95 1.61
N TYR A 219 -5.60 1.78 2.93
CA TYR A 219 -5.39 0.51 3.63
C TYR A 219 -6.69 -0.26 3.81
N THR A 220 -6.66 -1.56 3.67
CA THR A 220 -7.75 -2.49 3.97
C THR A 220 -7.20 -3.73 4.67
N THR A 221 -8.08 -4.64 5.08
CA THR A 221 -7.68 -5.87 5.74
C THR A 221 -8.40 -7.08 5.14
N ILE A 222 -7.71 -8.21 5.13
CA ILE A 222 -8.24 -9.52 4.81
C ILE A 222 -8.36 -10.27 6.13
N THR A 223 -9.58 -10.69 6.49
CA THR A 223 -9.85 -11.49 7.69
C THR A 223 -10.22 -12.91 7.28
N TYR A 224 -9.63 -13.91 7.93
CA TYR A 224 -9.91 -15.31 7.65
C TYR A 224 -9.80 -16.18 8.91
N SER A 225 -10.43 -17.35 8.85
CA SER A 225 -10.41 -18.35 9.93
C SER A 225 -9.37 -19.46 9.66
N THR A 226 -9.17 -20.34 10.63
CA THR A 226 -8.33 -21.54 10.49
C THR A 226 -8.68 -22.37 9.25
N ASP A 227 -9.98 -22.47 8.91
CA ASP A 227 -10.46 -23.32 7.82
C ASP A 227 -10.00 -22.83 6.45
N ALA A 228 -9.70 -21.54 6.31
CA ALA A 228 -9.22 -20.97 5.07
C ALA A 228 -7.70 -20.99 4.91
N ILE A 229 -6.93 -21.43 5.93
CA ILE A 229 -5.47 -21.44 5.87
C ILE A 229 -4.98 -22.27 4.68
N GLY A 230 -4.15 -21.67 3.83
CA GLY A 230 -3.65 -22.31 2.60
C GLY A 230 -4.51 -22.05 1.37
N ASP A 231 -5.75 -21.58 1.53
CA ASP A 231 -6.63 -21.24 0.41
C ASP A 231 -6.20 -19.94 -0.29
N LEU A 232 -6.60 -19.81 -1.55
CA LEU A 232 -6.37 -18.63 -2.38
C LEU A 232 -7.69 -17.87 -2.64
N GLY A 233 -7.72 -16.61 -2.20
CA GLY A 233 -8.74 -15.63 -2.59
C GLY A 233 -8.25 -14.75 -3.74
N LEU A 234 -9.14 -14.24 -4.58
CA LEU A 234 -8.86 -13.22 -5.59
C LEU A 234 -9.34 -11.86 -5.09
N VAL A 235 -8.42 -10.95 -4.78
CA VAL A 235 -8.73 -9.60 -4.26
C VAL A 235 -8.58 -8.55 -5.34
N THR A 236 -9.62 -7.73 -5.49
CA THR A 236 -9.67 -6.62 -6.45
C THR A 236 -9.96 -5.32 -5.73
N ALA A 237 -9.20 -4.28 -6.07
CA ALA A 237 -9.45 -2.90 -5.68
C ALA A 237 -10.13 -2.14 -6.83
N LEU A 238 -11.05 -1.24 -6.49
CA LEU A 238 -11.78 -0.38 -7.42
C LEU A 238 -11.85 1.04 -6.90
N THR A 239 -11.63 2.02 -7.78
CA THR A 239 -11.96 3.43 -7.52
C THR A 239 -12.54 4.07 -8.78
N PHE A 240 -12.98 5.33 -8.67
CA PHE A 240 -13.54 6.09 -9.78
C PHE A 240 -12.69 7.31 -10.09
N GLY A 241 -12.33 7.44 -11.37
CA GLY A 241 -11.59 8.57 -11.91
C GLY A 241 -12.50 9.69 -12.42
N THR A 242 -11.96 10.47 -13.36
CA THR A 242 -12.69 11.59 -14.00
C THR A 242 -14.01 11.08 -14.62
N ASN A 243 -15.10 11.83 -14.47
CA ASN A 243 -16.43 11.48 -15.03
C ASN A 243 -17.02 10.13 -14.57
N GLY A 244 -16.49 9.52 -13.52
CA GLY A 244 -16.92 8.20 -13.05
C GLY A 244 -16.30 7.02 -13.81
N ASP A 245 -15.21 7.25 -14.54
CA ASP A 245 -14.44 6.19 -15.17
C ASP A 245 -14.00 5.17 -14.11
N THR A 246 -14.29 3.90 -14.35
CA THR A 246 -13.94 2.84 -13.39
C THR A 246 -12.47 2.47 -13.56
N ILE A 247 -11.74 2.49 -12.45
CA ILE A 247 -10.34 2.07 -12.38
C ILE A 247 -10.30 0.88 -11.44
N MET A 248 -9.80 -0.26 -11.93
CA MET A 248 -9.69 -1.49 -11.15
C MET A 248 -8.33 -2.10 -11.38
N ALA A 249 -7.81 -2.74 -10.34
CA ALA A 249 -6.58 -3.51 -10.37
C ALA A 249 -6.68 -4.63 -9.33
N ARG A 250 -5.94 -5.70 -9.56
CA ARG A 250 -5.88 -6.85 -8.68
C ARG A 250 -4.56 -6.84 -7.91
N ILE A 251 -4.58 -7.32 -6.66
CA ILE A 251 -3.35 -7.43 -5.86
C ILE A 251 -2.35 -8.38 -6.55
N ASN A 252 -1.09 -8.39 -6.10
CA ASN A 252 -0.07 -9.29 -6.63
C ASN A 252 0.08 -9.17 -8.16
N GLU A 253 0.43 -7.97 -8.63
CA GLU A 253 0.71 -7.68 -10.05
C GLU A 253 -0.43 -8.07 -11.00
N ASP A 254 -1.67 -7.70 -10.67
CA ASP A 254 -2.90 -8.02 -11.40
C ASP A 254 -3.34 -9.50 -11.43
N GLU A 255 -2.63 -10.40 -10.75
CA GLU A 255 -3.07 -11.81 -10.61
C GLU A 255 -4.29 -11.91 -9.68
N GLY A 256 -4.26 -11.15 -8.59
CA GLY A 256 -5.31 -11.07 -7.57
C GLY A 256 -5.16 -12.08 -6.44
N GLU A 257 -4.23 -13.03 -6.56
CA GLU A 257 -4.07 -14.13 -5.63
C GLU A 257 -3.58 -13.66 -4.24
N ALA A 258 -4.47 -13.81 -3.26
CA ALA A 258 -4.24 -13.64 -1.83
C ALA A 258 -4.21 -15.02 -1.17
N ILE A 259 -3.05 -15.48 -0.70
CA ILE A 259 -3.00 -16.69 0.10
C ILE A 259 -3.36 -16.38 1.56
N MET A 260 -4.24 -17.19 2.14
CA MET A 260 -4.52 -17.15 3.56
C MET A 260 -3.35 -17.78 4.30
N PHE A 261 -2.56 -16.91 4.93
CA PHE A 261 -1.25 -17.25 5.43
C PHE A 261 -1.29 -18.16 6.68
N PHE A 262 -0.31 -19.04 6.81
CA PHE A 262 -0.14 -19.80 8.03
C PHE A 262 0.67 -18.98 9.05
N VAL A 263 -0.01 -18.35 10.00
CA VAL A 263 0.67 -17.77 11.18
C VAL A 263 1.23 -18.93 12.02
N PRO A 264 2.54 -18.92 12.36
CA PRO A 264 3.21 -20.11 12.90
C PRO A 264 2.48 -20.77 14.08
N GLY A 265 1.96 -21.97 13.83
CA GLY A 265 1.49 -22.93 14.81
C GLY A 265 2.51 -24.05 15.05
N GLN A 266 2.05 -25.30 15.11
CA GLN A 266 2.92 -26.46 15.35
C GLN A 266 2.67 -27.56 14.33
N LEU A 267 3.77 -28.11 13.79
CA LEU A 267 3.79 -29.37 13.04
C LEU A 267 4.57 -30.40 13.86
N ALA A 268 3.89 -31.46 14.30
CA ALA A 268 4.48 -32.52 15.12
C ALA A 268 4.42 -33.87 14.42
N LEU A 269 5.43 -34.70 14.66
CA LEU A 269 5.46 -36.09 14.20
C LEU A 269 5.23 -37.06 15.37
N GLY A 270 4.49 -38.12 15.12
CA GLY A 270 4.29 -39.23 16.04
C GLY A 270 4.32 -40.57 15.33
N SER A 271 4.93 -41.57 15.96
CA SER A 271 4.87 -42.97 15.54
C SER A 271 4.70 -43.87 16.76
N PRO A 272 3.83 -44.89 16.71
CA PRO A 272 3.74 -45.89 17.78
C PRO A 272 4.96 -46.81 17.83
N THR A 273 5.70 -46.92 16.73
CA THR A 273 6.92 -47.74 16.62
C THR A 273 8.13 -46.84 16.62
N GLN A 274 9.00 -46.94 17.62
CA GLN A 274 10.27 -46.18 17.69
C GLN A 274 11.50 -47.10 17.55
N TYR A 275 11.27 -48.39 17.41
CA TYR A 275 12.30 -49.42 17.35
C TYR A 275 11.86 -50.57 16.45
N TRP A 276 12.77 -51.07 15.62
CA TRP A 276 12.56 -52.25 14.80
C TRP A 276 13.81 -53.14 14.75
N ASP A 277 13.65 -54.43 15.05
CA ASP A 277 14.69 -55.44 14.86
C ASP A 277 14.36 -56.31 13.65
N PHE A 278 15.13 -56.14 12.57
CA PHE A 278 14.91 -56.86 11.31
C PHE A 278 15.03 -58.39 11.43
N SER A 279 15.60 -58.86 12.54
CA SER A 279 15.91 -60.27 12.76
C SER A 279 14.77 -61.00 13.42
N THR A 280 13.98 -60.30 14.22
CA THR A 280 12.86 -60.86 14.99
C THR A 280 11.50 -60.36 14.50
N MET A 281 11.46 -59.16 13.89
CA MET A 281 10.22 -58.50 13.49
C MET A 281 9.94 -58.58 11.98
N GLY A 282 10.91 -59.08 11.19
CA GLY A 282 10.78 -59.28 9.75
C GLY A 282 11.78 -58.46 8.94
N SER A 283 12.05 -58.90 7.70
CA SER A 283 13.11 -58.33 6.85
C SER A 283 12.78 -56.97 6.20
N GLY A 284 11.52 -56.52 6.31
CA GLY A 284 11.06 -55.20 5.90
C GLY A 284 10.20 -54.60 7.00
N ALA A 285 10.30 -53.28 7.18
CA ALA A 285 9.59 -52.53 8.19
C ALA A 285 8.72 -51.45 7.54
N ASP A 286 7.41 -51.54 7.75
CA ASP A 286 6.45 -50.50 7.36
C ASP A 286 6.08 -49.71 8.63
N ILE A 287 6.68 -48.52 8.79
CA ILE A 287 6.49 -47.68 9.97
C ILE A 287 5.42 -46.64 9.68
N GLN A 288 4.35 -46.67 10.48
CA GLN A 288 3.30 -45.65 10.41
C GLN A 288 3.76 -44.38 11.12
N VAL A 289 3.80 -43.26 10.40
CA VAL A 289 4.16 -41.95 10.91
C VAL A 289 2.99 -41.01 10.69
N THR A 290 2.49 -40.40 11.77
CA THR A 290 1.41 -39.40 11.72
C THR A 290 2.01 -38.02 11.93
N ALA A 291 1.77 -37.11 10.99
CA ALA A 291 1.99 -35.69 11.20
C ALA A 291 0.69 -35.06 11.73
N THR A 292 0.82 -34.13 12.68
CA THR A 292 -0.29 -33.33 13.22
C THR A 292 0.06 -31.86 13.08
N LEU A 293 -0.78 -31.12 12.38
CA LEU A 293 -0.67 -29.70 12.12
C LEU A 293 -1.78 -28.97 12.87
N ILE A 294 -1.37 -28.05 13.72
CA ILE A 294 -2.25 -27.11 14.42
C ILE A 294 -1.82 -25.68 14.17
N ASP A 295 -2.77 -24.77 14.14
CA ASP A 295 -2.55 -23.34 13.97
C ASP A 295 -2.04 -22.66 15.27
N TYR A 296 -1.91 -21.34 15.23
CA TYR A 296 -1.54 -20.52 16.39
C TYR A 296 -2.47 -20.70 17.61
N TYR A 297 -3.75 -20.97 17.39
CA TYR A 297 -4.75 -21.16 18.45
C TYR A 297 -4.87 -22.61 18.94
N GLY A 298 -4.15 -23.53 18.32
CA GLY A 298 -4.21 -24.97 18.60
C GLY A 298 -5.36 -25.69 17.91
N ASN A 299 -6.00 -25.06 16.92
CA ASN A 299 -7.01 -25.70 16.08
C ASN A 299 -6.32 -26.53 14.99
N ALA A 300 -6.96 -27.64 14.62
CA ALA A 300 -6.55 -28.45 13.48
C ALA A 300 -6.60 -27.63 12.18
N VAL A 301 -5.57 -27.73 11.36
CA VAL A 301 -5.56 -27.15 10.01
C VAL A 301 -5.85 -28.26 9.00
N SER A 302 -6.99 -28.18 8.32
CA SER A 302 -7.41 -29.15 7.30
C SER A 302 -6.86 -28.77 5.92
N GLY A 303 -6.72 -29.75 5.02
CA GLY A 303 -6.38 -29.53 3.61
C GLY A 303 -4.95 -29.09 3.32
N ALA A 304 -4.13 -28.84 4.33
CA ALA A 304 -2.77 -28.34 4.15
C ALA A 304 -1.79 -29.45 3.74
N ASP A 305 -1.04 -29.23 2.67
CA ASP A 305 -0.05 -30.19 2.18
C ASP A 305 1.18 -30.29 3.09
N VAL A 306 1.47 -31.52 3.53
CA VAL A 306 2.66 -31.85 4.31
C VAL A 306 3.54 -32.81 3.53
N MET A 307 4.83 -32.49 3.43
CA MET A 307 5.84 -33.37 2.86
C MET A 307 6.62 -34.08 3.96
N LEU A 308 6.85 -35.39 3.81
CA LEU A 308 7.68 -36.18 4.70
C LEU A 308 9.01 -36.55 4.03
N THR A 309 10.10 -36.49 4.80
CA THR A 309 11.40 -37.06 4.43
C THR A 309 11.86 -38.03 5.52
N ALA A 310 12.55 -39.10 5.12
CA ALA A 310 13.01 -40.13 6.04
C ALA A 310 14.36 -40.70 5.58
N THR A 311 15.38 -40.59 6.44
CA THR A 311 16.74 -41.02 6.09
C THR A 311 16.81 -42.55 6.03
N GLY A 312 17.28 -43.10 4.91
CA GLY A 312 17.37 -44.56 4.72
C GLY A 312 16.06 -45.27 4.38
N ALA A 313 14.95 -44.53 4.20
CA ALA A 313 13.70 -45.13 3.72
C ALA A 313 13.88 -45.67 2.28
N ALA A 314 13.31 -46.84 2.03
CA ALA A 314 13.20 -47.42 0.69
C ALA A 314 12.02 -46.84 -0.12
N GLY A 315 11.03 -46.27 0.57
CA GLY A 315 9.92 -45.52 -0.02
C GLY A 315 8.99 -44.94 1.06
N ILE A 316 8.22 -43.91 0.68
CA ILE A 316 7.21 -43.28 1.55
C ILE A 316 5.85 -43.32 0.84
N TYR A 317 4.83 -43.81 1.53
CA TYR A 317 3.51 -44.00 0.95
C TYR A 317 2.46 -43.23 1.73
N TYR A 318 1.64 -42.46 1.04
CA TYR A 318 0.36 -41.98 1.56
C TYR A 318 -0.71 -43.05 1.31
N PRO A 319 -1.23 -43.75 2.35
CA PRO A 319 -2.00 -44.98 2.20
C PRO A 319 -3.38 -44.78 1.53
N VAL A 320 -3.82 -43.54 1.34
CA VAL A 320 -5.07 -43.21 0.66
C VAL A 320 -4.91 -43.27 -0.86
N VAL A 321 -3.70 -43.06 -1.38
CA VAL A 321 -3.39 -43.19 -2.81
C VAL A 321 -2.59 -44.47 -3.07
N PRO A 322 -2.82 -45.18 -4.20
CA PRO A 322 -2.16 -46.45 -4.48
C PRO A 322 -0.73 -46.31 -5.05
N VAL A 323 -0.11 -45.13 -4.89
CA VAL A 323 1.20 -44.78 -5.46
C VAL A 323 2.11 -44.28 -4.33
N GLU A 324 3.42 -44.44 -4.51
CA GLU A 324 4.42 -43.82 -3.63
C GLU A 324 4.27 -42.31 -3.70
N ASP A 325 3.99 -41.70 -2.55
CA ASP A 325 3.78 -40.27 -2.43
C ASP A 325 4.21 -39.85 -1.02
N ASN A 326 5.09 -38.87 -0.98
CA ASN A 326 5.62 -38.32 0.26
C ASN A 326 5.02 -36.96 0.59
N ILE A 327 4.03 -36.51 -0.19
CA ILE A 327 3.24 -35.30 0.04
C ILE A 327 1.77 -35.72 0.19
N ALA A 328 1.08 -35.17 1.18
CA ALA A 328 -0.36 -35.38 1.30
C ALA A 328 -1.01 -34.28 2.16
N PRO A 329 -2.29 -33.96 1.89
CA PRO A 329 -3.03 -32.98 2.67
C PRO A 329 -3.44 -33.55 4.03
N THR A 330 -3.54 -32.68 5.03
CA THR A 330 -4.16 -32.99 6.31
C THR A 330 -5.66 -33.22 6.18
N ASN A 331 -6.22 -34.06 7.05
CA ASN A 331 -7.66 -34.21 7.21
C ASN A 331 -8.24 -33.15 8.15
N ASP A 332 -9.55 -33.22 8.42
CA ASP A 332 -10.27 -32.30 9.31
C ASP A 332 -9.78 -32.30 10.78
N ASP A 333 -9.03 -33.33 11.19
CA ASP A 333 -8.37 -33.40 12.50
C ASP A 333 -6.95 -32.80 12.47
N GLY A 334 -6.53 -32.23 11.34
CA GLY A 334 -5.20 -31.65 11.15
C GLY A 334 -4.12 -32.72 11.01
N GLN A 335 -4.49 -33.93 10.62
CA GLN A 335 -3.59 -35.08 10.61
C GLN A 335 -3.38 -35.64 9.21
N VAL A 336 -2.18 -36.11 8.96
CA VAL A 336 -1.86 -36.94 7.80
C VAL A 336 -0.97 -38.09 8.22
N THR A 337 -1.26 -39.28 7.70
CA THR A 337 -0.51 -40.50 8.05
C THR A 337 0.22 -41.02 6.82
N PHE A 338 1.52 -41.26 6.97
CA PHE A 338 2.38 -41.90 5.98
C PHE A 338 2.81 -43.29 6.47
N ILE A 339 3.12 -44.17 5.52
CA ILE A 339 3.82 -45.43 5.75
C ILE A 339 5.23 -45.25 5.20
N VAL A 340 6.22 -45.28 6.09
CA VAL A 340 7.63 -45.22 5.72
C VAL A 340 8.19 -46.63 5.68
N ARG A 341 8.62 -47.09 4.50
CA ARG A 341 9.15 -48.42 4.29
C ARG A 341 10.67 -48.44 4.43
N TYR A 342 11.17 -49.41 5.17
CA TYR A 342 12.61 -49.67 5.32
C TYR A 342 12.93 -51.13 5.01
N ASP A 343 14.08 -51.34 4.38
CA ASP A 343 14.63 -52.67 4.14
C ASP A 343 15.81 -52.95 5.08
N GLN A 344 16.00 -54.20 5.48
CA GLN A 344 17.11 -54.62 6.36
C GLN A 344 18.54 -54.26 5.86
N GLY A 345 18.67 -53.80 4.61
CA GLY A 345 19.94 -53.37 4.02
C GLY A 345 20.49 -52.07 4.61
N ILE A 346 19.68 -51.30 5.34
CA ILE A 346 20.12 -50.07 6.02
C ILE A 346 21.06 -50.35 7.21
N CYS A 347 20.96 -51.53 7.83
CA CYS A 347 21.90 -52.00 8.84
C CYS A 347 23.10 -52.66 8.14
N ALA A 348 24.21 -51.93 8.00
CA ALA A 348 25.40 -52.40 7.30
C ALA A 348 26.18 -53.44 8.14
N PRO A 349 26.78 -54.48 7.54
CA PRO A 349 27.63 -55.42 8.29
C PRO A 349 28.89 -54.72 8.81
N ILE A 350 29.27 -54.97 10.07
CA ILE A 350 30.43 -54.32 10.70
C ILE A 350 31.73 -54.86 10.05
N PRO A 351 32.56 -54.00 9.41
CA PRO A 351 33.78 -54.46 8.75
C PRO A 351 34.79 -55.09 9.71
N ASN A 352 35.46 -56.16 9.27
CA ASN A 352 36.49 -56.89 10.04
C ASN A 352 36.00 -57.46 11.39
N SER A 353 34.70 -57.66 11.53
CA SER A 353 34.09 -58.32 12.69
C SER A 353 33.46 -59.67 12.30
N ASP A 354 32.72 -60.28 13.21
CA ASP A 354 31.89 -61.44 12.87
C ASP A 354 30.94 -61.06 11.72
N PRO A 355 30.90 -61.81 10.60
CA PRO A 355 30.04 -61.52 9.45
C PRO A 355 28.53 -61.49 9.77
N LEU A 356 28.16 -61.85 11.01
CA LEU A 356 26.80 -61.83 11.55
C LEU A 356 26.48 -60.60 12.42
N LEU A 357 27.41 -59.63 12.55
CA LEU A 357 27.20 -58.38 13.27
C LEU A 357 26.93 -57.22 12.30
N TYR A 358 25.95 -56.40 12.66
CA TYR A 358 25.50 -55.25 11.87
C TYR A 358 25.55 -53.97 12.70
N GLU A 359 25.77 -52.85 12.04
CA GLU A 359 25.65 -51.51 12.60
C GLU A 359 24.17 -51.18 12.78
N ASP A 360 23.84 -50.66 13.97
CA ASP A 360 22.54 -50.06 14.23
C ASP A 360 22.37 -48.82 13.34
N PHE A 361 21.16 -48.59 12.87
CA PHE A 361 20.82 -47.46 12.01
C PHE A 361 19.70 -46.64 12.63
N THR A 362 19.93 -45.35 12.89
CA THR A 362 18.87 -44.43 13.31
C THR A 362 18.36 -43.69 12.09
N SER A 363 17.08 -43.91 11.74
CA SER A 363 16.43 -43.08 10.75
C SER A 363 15.93 -41.80 11.38
N THR A 364 16.28 -40.67 10.79
CA THR A 364 15.73 -39.35 11.12
C THR A 364 14.64 -39.00 10.11
N ILE A 365 13.43 -38.75 10.61
CA ILE A 365 12.23 -38.41 9.84
C ILE A 365 11.86 -36.95 10.14
N VAL A 366 11.57 -36.16 9.11
CA VAL A 366 11.20 -34.74 9.23
C VAL A 366 10.00 -34.45 8.32
N ALA A 367 9.04 -33.67 8.82
CA ALA A 367 7.94 -33.16 8.04
C ALA A 367 8.11 -31.67 7.73
N TYR A 368 7.61 -31.25 6.57
CA TYR A 368 7.62 -29.88 6.07
C TYR A 368 6.21 -29.49 5.67
N LEU A 369 5.74 -28.34 6.15
CA LEU A 369 4.50 -27.73 5.64
C LEU A 369 4.80 -27.07 4.28
N LEU A 370 3.93 -27.27 3.29
CA LEU A 370 4.08 -26.74 1.94
C LEU A 370 3.21 -25.51 1.63
N ILE A 371 2.70 -24.83 2.65
CA ILE A 371 2.17 -23.47 2.54
C ILE A 371 3.38 -22.49 2.53
N PRO A 372 3.36 -21.38 1.77
CA PRO A 372 4.44 -20.39 1.79
C PRO A 372 4.77 -19.97 3.23
N GLN A 373 6.01 -20.32 3.64
CA GLN A 373 6.57 -20.54 4.99
C GLN A 373 6.65 -22.01 5.43
N GLN A 374 7.84 -22.57 5.20
CA GLN A 374 8.24 -23.91 5.59
C GLN A 374 8.46 -23.99 7.11
N ILE A 375 7.39 -24.21 7.89
CA ILE A 375 7.58 -24.79 9.22
C ILE A 375 8.03 -26.24 9.05
N THR A 376 8.96 -26.66 9.90
CA THR A 376 9.45 -28.04 9.94
C THR A 376 9.12 -28.65 11.28
N SER A 377 8.80 -29.94 11.29
CA SER A 377 8.66 -30.66 12.56
C SER A 377 10.01 -30.79 13.27
N ASP A 378 9.95 -31.03 14.58
CA ASP A 378 11.09 -31.66 15.25
C ASP A 378 11.37 -33.04 14.61
N PRO A 379 12.64 -33.47 14.52
CA PRO A 379 12.96 -34.76 13.95
C PRO A 379 12.41 -35.92 14.80
N LEU A 380 11.77 -36.89 14.15
CA LEU A 380 11.38 -38.15 14.75
C LEU A 380 12.46 -39.20 14.45
N GLU A 381 13.01 -39.82 15.49
CA GLU A 381 14.03 -40.86 15.35
C GLU A 381 13.44 -42.25 15.54
N ILE A 382 13.80 -43.17 14.65
CA ILE A 382 13.44 -44.58 14.71
C ILE A 382 14.72 -45.42 14.68
N LEU A 383 14.92 -46.25 15.70
CA LEU A 383 16.09 -47.12 15.79
C LEU A 383 15.85 -48.45 15.09
N PHE A 384 16.70 -48.76 14.12
CA PHE A 384 16.72 -50.04 13.42
C PHE A 384 17.95 -50.84 13.82
N VAL A 385 17.73 -52.10 14.17
CA VAL A 385 18.82 -53.03 14.50
C VAL A 385 18.67 -54.32 13.71
N ARG A 386 19.77 -55.05 13.63
CA ARG A 386 19.81 -56.40 13.07
C ARG A 386 20.77 -57.26 13.89
N THR A 387 20.20 -58.18 14.67
CA THR A 387 20.94 -59.11 15.52
C THR A 387 20.73 -60.55 15.08
N TYR A 388 21.80 -61.35 14.98
CA TYR A 388 21.62 -62.76 14.68
C TYR A 388 20.90 -63.49 15.84
N GLN A 389 19.81 -64.21 15.54
CA GLN A 389 19.30 -65.29 16.39
C GLN A 389 19.81 -66.65 15.87
N PRO A 390 20.32 -67.53 16.75
CA PRO A 390 20.96 -68.79 16.39
C PRO A 390 20.15 -69.76 15.53
#